data_AF-Q1IN85-F1
#
_entry.id   AF-Q1IN85-F1
#
_cell.length_a   1.000
_cell.length_b   1.000
_cell.length_c   1.000
_cell.angle_alpha   90.00
_cell.angle_beta   90.00
_cell.angle_gamma   90.00
#
_symmetry.space_group_name_H-M   'P 1'
#
loop_
_entity.id
_entity.type
_entity.pdbx_description
1 polymer ?
#
loop_
_entity_poly.entity_id
_entity_poly.type
_entity_poly.pdbx_seq_one_letter_code
_entity_poly.pdbx_strand_id
1 'polypeptide(L)'
;MKVGQIFPRSQAALLFLVVLLVASSVAQSPCAKCHADIVRSYSTTAMANASGPASLNPLTGAFHHEPSDVNYKIELRDGHLFLTYARTNDVHGQRELLYYIGQGRRGRTYLFADDGFLFESPVNWYADEKKWDVAPGYTASREIPMNLPALPSCLECHTSNFRPPIAGTENRYTLPVFTATGITCERCHGPSDAHANGKGAILNPAKLPADRRDQICMQCHLEGDAAIERPGKHLYDFRPGDDLSQFVRYYVMADEHGSSLRAASQFEALAQSTCKKKSGDKLWCGTCHDPHRTIAPEERVSFYRSKCLSCHSAEFSAKHHTENPDCTACHMPASQSKDVAHTEVTDHRILRRPAAPPAPPTSLPKLVPFPYSAEADNDARDKGLAWQAIVNSGMTDAQPEAERWLRKASEYDKNDPAVLSALAFLSQKRGDTETARALYTSALSLNPSELDAENNLAILEARAGHTRRAVELWEDAFRRAPGHSGIGMNLALAFCSTGQYDAARQFTTRVLEFNPDLPAARHLLSGLNASPPKCAP
;
A
#
# COMPACT_ATOMS: atom_id res chain seq x y z
N MET A 1 45.80 33.95 -26.91
CA MET A 1 44.54 34.10 -26.14
C MET A 1 43.71 32.85 -26.31
N LYS A 2 43.68 31.96 -25.30
CA LYS A 2 42.75 30.82 -25.22
C LYS A 2 41.62 31.24 -24.29
N VAL A 3 40.37 31.21 -24.76
CA VAL A 3 39.18 31.40 -23.92
C VAL A 3 38.59 30.02 -23.69
N GLY A 4 38.76 29.52 -22.45
CA GLY A 4 38.15 28.27 -21.99
C GLY A 4 36.68 28.49 -21.65
N GLN A 5 35.82 27.62 -22.18
CA GLN A 5 34.42 27.54 -21.78
C GLN A 5 34.32 26.93 -20.39
N ILE A 6 33.75 27.70 -19.46
CA ILE A 6 33.42 27.28 -18.10
C ILE A 6 32.03 26.62 -18.18
N PHE A 7 31.98 25.30 -18.06
CA PHE A 7 30.73 24.60 -17.74
C PHE A 7 30.38 24.82 -16.26
N PRO A 8 29.12 25.09 -15.90
CA PRO A 8 28.71 25.25 -14.51
C PRO A 8 28.84 23.90 -13.77
N ARG A 9 29.67 23.87 -12.72
CA ARG A 9 30.00 22.70 -11.90
C ARG A 9 28.79 21.94 -11.32
N SER A 10 27.59 22.54 -11.28
CA SER A 10 26.39 21.94 -10.72
C SER A 10 25.74 20.86 -11.61
N GLN A 11 25.78 21.01 -12.94
CA GLN A 11 25.22 20.01 -13.86
C GLN A 11 26.12 18.78 -14.02
N ALA A 12 27.45 18.98 -13.98
CA ALA A 12 28.42 17.89 -14.04
C ALA A 12 28.35 16.98 -12.80
N ALA A 13 28.13 17.54 -11.61
CA ALA A 13 27.97 16.76 -10.37
C ALA A 13 26.67 15.94 -10.37
N LEU A 14 25.57 16.51 -10.89
CA LEU A 14 24.28 15.80 -11.01
C LEU A 14 24.36 14.66 -12.04
N LEU A 15 25.02 14.89 -13.19
CA LEU A 15 25.28 13.84 -14.18
C LEU A 15 26.20 12.73 -13.62
N PHE A 16 27.26 13.10 -12.89
CA PHE A 16 28.18 12.12 -12.30
C PHE A 16 27.50 11.23 -11.26
N LEU A 17 26.62 11.79 -10.41
CA LEU A 17 25.87 11.03 -9.42
C LEU A 17 24.90 10.04 -10.10
N VAL A 18 24.16 10.49 -11.11
CA VAL A 18 23.23 9.64 -11.89
C VAL A 18 23.96 8.51 -12.60
N VAL A 19 25.16 8.77 -13.16
CA VAL A 19 25.98 7.75 -13.83
C VAL A 19 26.51 6.69 -12.84
N LEU A 20 26.90 7.07 -11.62
CA LEU A 20 27.36 6.13 -10.58
C LEU A 20 26.24 5.23 -10.03
N LEU A 21 25.01 5.74 -9.95
CA LEU A 21 23.84 4.98 -9.48
C LEU A 21 23.31 3.99 -10.53
N VAL A 22 23.26 4.42 -11.79
CA VAL A 22 22.94 3.54 -12.93
C VAL A 22 23.99 2.44 -13.06
N ALA A 23 25.27 2.74 -12.83
CA ALA A 23 26.33 1.74 -12.85
C ALA A 23 26.16 0.67 -11.75
N SER A 24 25.66 1.05 -10.56
CA SER A 24 25.50 0.14 -9.42
C SER A 24 24.32 -0.82 -9.58
N SER A 25 23.18 -0.37 -10.11
CA SER A 25 22.01 -1.22 -10.39
C SER A 25 22.20 -2.10 -11.63
N VAL A 26 22.90 -1.61 -12.66
CA VAL A 26 23.28 -2.39 -13.84
C VAL A 26 24.27 -3.51 -13.48
N ALA A 27 25.22 -3.25 -12.57
CA ALA A 27 26.22 -4.23 -12.16
C ALA A 27 25.65 -5.40 -11.32
N GLN A 28 24.53 -5.19 -10.63
CA GLN A 28 23.92 -6.21 -9.75
C GLN A 28 22.88 -7.09 -10.45
N SER A 29 22.38 -6.70 -11.62
CA SER A 29 21.38 -7.50 -12.35
C SER A 29 22.02 -8.68 -13.09
N PRO A 30 21.57 -9.93 -12.88
CA PRO A 30 22.06 -11.08 -13.65
C PRO A 30 21.76 -10.94 -15.15
N CYS A 31 20.70 -10.21 -15.49
CA CYS A 31 20.26 -9.95 -16.86
C CYS A 31 21.24 -9.06 -17.65
N ALA A 32 22.00 -8.19 -16.97
CA ALA A 32 22.85 -7.19 -17.61
C ALA A 32 23.98 -7.80 -18.45
N LYS A 33 24.40 -9.04 -18.14
CA LYS A 33 25.43 -9.76 -18.89
C LYS A 33 25.07 -9.95 -20.36
N CYS A 34 23.78 -10.17 -20.65
CA CYS A 34 23.28 -10.42 -22.01
C CYS A 34 22.37 -9.29 -22.52
N HIS A 35 21.75 -8.52 -21.62
CA HIS A 35 20.75 -7.49 -21.95
C HIS A 35 21.15 -6.11 -21.41
N ALA A 36 22.43 -5.75 -21.49
CA ALA A 36 22.99 -4.54 -20.90
C ALA A 36 22.22 -3.25 -21.24
N ASP A 37 21.79 -3.09 -22.50
CA ASP A 37 21.07 -1.89 -22.94
C ASP A 37 19.66 -1.80 -22.36
N ILE A 38 18.95 -2.93 -22.29
CA ILE A 38 17.61 -3.01 -21.68
C ILE A 38 17.72 -2.72 -20.19
N VAL A 39 18.68 -3.35 -19.49
CA VAL A 39 18.86 -3.11 -18.04
C VAL A 39 19.22 -1.65 -17.77
N ARG A 40 20.12 -1.06 -18.58
CA ARG A 40 20.49 0.36 -18.45
C ARG A 40 19.28 1.26 -18.65
N SER A 41 18.48 1.03 -19.69
CA SER A 41 17.27 1.82 -19.95
C SER A 41 16.22 1.65 -18.85
N TYR A 42 16.02 0.42 -18.38
CA TYR A 42 15.06 0.10 -17.33
C TYR A 42 15.46 0.71 -15.98
N SER A 43 16.75 0.74 -15.67
CA SER A 43 17.27 1.29 -14.40
C SER A 43 16.92 2.76 -14.15
N THR A 44 16.50 3.50 -15.19
CA THR A 44 16.06 4.90 -15.06
C THR A 44 14.54 5.04 -14.86
N THR A 45 13.79 3.94 -14.89
CA THR A 45 12.33 3.92 -14.74
C THR A 45 11.88 4.13 -13.31
N ALA A 46 10.62 4.55 -13.14
CA ALA A 46 9.97 4.62 -11.83
C ALA A 46 9.93 3.26 -11.14
N MET A 47 9.58 2.21 -11.90
CA MET A 47 9.50 0.84 -11.41
C MET A 47 10.83 0.36 -10.82
N ALA A 48 11.94 0.53 -11.54
CA ALA A 48 13.28 0.12 -11.08
C ALA A 48 13.76 0.88 -9.82
N ASN A 49 13.16 2.03 -9.53
CA ASN A 49 13.53 2.90 -8.40
C ASN A 49 12.38 3.06 -7.40
N ALA A 50 11.39 2.17 -7.42
CA ALA A 50 10.21 2.24 -6.55
C ALA A 50 10.53 2.00 -5.07
N SER A 51 11.67 1.38 -4.77
CA SER A 51 12.17 1.14 -3.41
C SER A 51 13.69 0.93 -3.41
N GLY A 52 14.30 0.98 -2.24
CA GLY A 52 15.72 0.71 -2.05
C GLY A 52 16.16 0.98 -0.60
N PRO A 53 17.44 0.80 -0.29
CA PRO A 53 18.01 1.24 0.99
C PRO A 53 17.77 2.74 1.19
N ALA A 54 17.40 3.18 2.40
CA ALA A 54 17.09 4.59 2.66
C ALA A 54 18.27 5.54 2.36
N SER A 55 19.50 5.03 2.49
CA SER A 55 20.73 5.77 2.17
C SER A 55 21.02 5.89 0.67
N LEU A 56 20.28 5.20 -0.19
CA LEU A 56 20.40 5.32 -1.63
C LEU A 56 19.68 6.58 -2.12
N ASN A 57 20.44 7.59 -2.58
CA ASN A 57 19.92 8.92 -2.94
C ASN A 57 19.13 9.57 -1.80
N PRO A 58 19.79 9.83 -0.65
CA PRO A 58 19.09 10.26 0.54
C PRO A 58 18.52 11.66 0.32
N LEU A 59 17.27 11.85 0.73
CA LEU A 59 16.68 13.17 0.86
C LEU A 59 16.78 13.56 2.32
N THR A 60 17.30 14.76 2.59
CA THR A 60 17.42 15.32 3.94
C THR A 60 16.62 16.60 4.03
N GLY A 61 16.22 16.99 5.23
CA GLY A 61 15.47 18.22 5.44
C GLY A 61 14.94 18.33 6.86
N ALA A 62 14.32 19.46 7.17
CA ALA A 62 13.61 19.66 8.42
C ALA A 62 12.34 20.48 8.15
N PHE A 63 11.30 20.22 8.91
CA PHE A 63 10.09 21.04 8.90
C PHE A 63 9.40 20.98 10.27
N HIS A 64 8.53 21.96 10.49
CA HIS A 64 7.69 22.04 11.69
C HIS A 64 6.25 21.69 11.32
N HIS A 65 5.63 20.77 12.07
CA HIS A 65 4.23 20.41 11.90
C HIS A 65 3.36 21.15 12.91
N GLU A 66 2.83 22.30 12.49
CA GLU A 66 2.06 23.26 13.29
C GLU A 66 0.97 22.62 14.18
N PRO A 67 0.10 21.71 13.70
CA PRO A 67 -0.97 21.15 14.53
C PRO A 67 -0.48 20.35 15.74
N SER A 68 0.70 19.74 15.61
CA SER A 68 1.32 18.91 16.66
C SER A 68 2.42 19.63 17.45
N ASP A 69 2.87 20.80 16.99
CA ASP A 69 4.07 21.51 17.49
C ASP A 69 5.35 20.63 17.47
N VAL A 70 5.47 19.70 16.51
CA VAL A 70 6.61 18.79 16.40
C VAL A 70 7.54 19.25 15.30
N ASN A 71 8.82 19.38 15.64
CA ASN A 71 9.89 19.58 14.69
C ASN A 71 10.42 18.22 14.23
N TYR A 72 10.38 17.96 12.93
CA TYR A 72 10.93 16.76 12.32
C TYR A 72 12.19 17.10 11.53
N LYS A 73 13.17 16.20 11.54
CA LYS A 73 14.39 16.31 10.73
C LYS A 73 14.81 14.95 10.20
N ILE A 74 15.17 14.93 8.92
CA ILE A 74 15.75 13.78 8.22
C ILE A 74 17.21 14.11 7.93
N GLU A 75 18.13 13.30 8.43
CA GLU A 75 19.57 13.54 8.31
C GLU A 75 20.37 12.27 7.99
N LEU A 76 21.39 12.42 7.15
CA LEU A 76 22.35 11.36 6.85
C LEU A 76 23.52 11.46 7.84
N ARG A 77 23.78 10.39 8.58
CA ARG A 77 24.89 10.26 9.53
C ARG A 77 25.60 8.94 9.32
N ASP A 78 26.91 8.97 9.06
CA ASP A 78 27.74 7.78 8.85
C ASP A 78 27.22 6.79 7.78
N GLY A 79 26.53 7.31 6.75
CA GLY A 79 25.94 6.50 5.68
C GLY A 79 24.54 5.94 6.00
N HIS A 80 23.98 6.26 7.17
CA HIS A 80 22.65 5.86 7.61
C HIS A 80 21.71 7.08 7.67
N LEU A 81 20.45 6.90 7.27
CA LEU A 81 19.46 7.97 7.28
C LEU A 81 18.65 7.89 8.58
N PHE A 82 18.43 9.02 9.24
CA PHE A 82 17.71 9.08 10.50
C PHE A 82 16.57 10.09 10.44
N LEU A 83 15.43 9.70 11.01
CA LEU A 83 14.36 10.61 11.41
C LEU A 83 14.57 11.00 12.87
N THR A 84 14.64 12.29 13.16
CA THR A 84 14.56 12.85 14.51
C THR A 84 13.31 13.69 14.65
N TYR A 85 12.71 13.66 15.84
CA TYR A 85 11.51 14.42 16.16
C TYR A 85 11.63 15.04 17.55
N ALA A 86 11.11 16.25 17.72
CA ALA A 86 11.07 16.93 19.01
C ALA A 86 9.90 17.92 19.11
N ARG A 87 9.12 17.82 20.19
CA ARG A 87 8.20 18.86 20.67
C ARG A 87 8.86 19.56 21.85
N THR A 88 8.81 20.90 21.87
CA THR A 88 9.50 21.74 22.85
C THR A 88 9.29 21.25 24.30
N ASN A 89 10.38 20.83 24.97
CA ASN A 89 10.46 20.40 26.39
C ASN A 89 9.58 19.20 26.81
N ASP A 90 9.02 18.43 25.88
CA ASP A 90 8.10 17.33 26.22
C ASP A 90 8.58 15.99 25.63
N VAL A 91 8.65 15.89 24.30
CA VAL A 91 8.83 14.62 23.58
C VAL A 91 9.98 14.74 22.62
N HIS A 92 10.89 13.77 22.62
CA HIS A 92 11.92 13.69 21.60
C HIS A 92 12.32 12.24 21.33
N GLY A 93 12.80 11.98 20.13
CA GLY A 93 13.30 10.66 19.77
C GLY A 93 13.90 10.63 18.38
N GLN A 94 14.38 9.44 18.02
CA GLN A 94 14.93 9.17 16.71
C GLN A 94 14.64 7.75 16.24
N ARG A 95 14.62 7.56 14.92
CA ARG A 95 14.52 6.26 14.25
C ARG A 95 15.51 6.22 13.11
N GLU A 96 16.23 5.11 12.98
CA GLU A 96 17.00 4.82 11.78
C GLU A 96 16.03 4.39 10.68
N LEU A 97 16.13 5.04 9.51
CA LEU A 97 15.38 4.70 8.33
C LEU A 97 16.20 3.69 7.53
N LEU A 98 15.61 2.52 7.30
CA LEU A 98 16.28 1.38 6.67
C LEU A 98 16.02 1.33 5.16
N TYR A 99 14.79 1.65 4.76
CA TYR A 99 14.34 1.56 3.37
C TYR A 99 13.58 2.82 2.97
N TYR A 100 13.50 3.07 1.67
CA TYR A 100 12.50 3.98 1.11
C TYR A 100 11.50 3.20 0.25
N ILE A 101 10.27 3.69 0.22
CA ILE A 101 9.23 3.31 -0.74
C ILE A 101 8.77 4.56 -1.48
N GLY A 102 8.50 4.41 -2.78
CA GLY A 102 8.11 5.49 -3.65
C GLY A 102 9.30 6.11 -4.38
N GLN A 103 9.06 6.46 -5.63
CA GLN A 103 10.01 7.24 -6.40
C GLN A 103 9.85 8.71 -5.98
N GLY A 104 10.92 9.33 -5.46
CA GLY A 104 10.96 10.75 -5.07
C GLY A 104 10.67 11.78 -6.18
N ARG A 105 10.08 11.36 -7.31
CA ARG A 105 9.47 12.18 -8.37
C ARG A 105 7.99 12.51 -8.11
N ARG A 106 7.30 11.78 -7.22
CA ARG A 106 5.93 12.12 -6.76
C ARG A 106 5.91 12.22 -5.25
N GLY A 107 6.17 11.09 -4.60
CA GLY A 107 6.28 10.99 -3.15
C GLY A 107 7.31 9.94 -2.76
N ARG A 108 7.96 10.13 -1.62
CA ARG A 108 8.82 9.12 -1.01
C ARG A 108 8.52 9.04 0.49
N THR A 109 8.17 7.84 0.93
CA THR A 109 8.11 7.44 2.34
C THR A 109 9.35 6.61 2.69
N TYR A 110 9.58 6.43 3.98
CA TYR A 110 10.66 5.64 4.53
C TYR A 110 10.14 4.60 5.49
N LEU A 111 10.87 3.50 5.65
CA LEU A 111 10.54 2.45 6.61
C LEU A 111 11.62 2.35 7.67
N PHE A 112 11.22 2.13 8.91
CA PHE A 112 12.10 1.78 10.02
C PHE A 112 11.62 0.49 10.68
N ALA A 113 12.49 -0.14 11.48
CA ALA A 113 12.13 -1.36 12.20
C ALA A 113 12.31 -1.22 13.71
N ASP A 114 11.45 -1.90 14.46
CA ASP A 114 11.53 -2.08 15.91
C ASP A 114 11.23 -3.57 16.21
N ASP A 115 12.18 -4.29 16.82
CA ASP A 115 12.11 -5.75 17.05
C ASP A 115 11.76 -6.61 15.82
N GLY A 116 12.11 -6.11 14.63
CA GLY A 116 11.82 -6.73 13.34
C GLY A 116 10.43 -6.42 12.78
N PHE A 117 9.59 -5.68 13.51
CA PHE A 117 8.35 -5.10 13.00
C PHE A 117 8.67 -3.86 12.17
N LEU A 118 8.13 -3.80 10.96
CA LEU A 118 8.46 -2.75 10.00
C LEU A 118 7.36 -1.70 9.96
N PHE A 119 7.71 -0.43 10.13
CA PHE A 119 6.77 0.67 10.18
C PHE A 119 7.10 1.74 9.14
N GLU A 120 6.07 2.37 8.62
CA GLU A 120 6.18 3.54 7.77
C GLU A 120 6.51 4.77 8.60
N SER A 121 7.36 5.63 8.04
CA SER A 121 7.66 6.93 8.61
C SER A 121 6.40 7.80 8.58
N PRO A 122 6.09 8.55 9.65
CA PRO A 122 4.98 9.49 9.65
C PRO A 122 5.25 10.74 8.80
N VAL A 123 6.42 10.82 8.17
CA VAL A 123 6.91 11.97 7.42
C VAL A 123 7.37 11.53 6.04
N ASN A 124 6.88 12.23 5.02
CA ASN A 124 7.12 11.93 3.62
C ASN A 124 7.70 13.12 2.88
N TRP A 125 8.46 12.83 1.83
CA TRP A 125 8.87 13.84 0.85
C TRP A 125 7.86 13.89 -0.29
N TYR A 126 7.34 15.08 -0.59
CA TYR A 126 6.42 15.33 -1.71
C TYR A 126 7.15 16.13 -2.78
N ALA A 127 7.33 15.51 -3.95
CA ALA A 127 8.21 16.01 -5.00
C ALA A 127 7.59 17.15 -5.82
N ASP A 128 6.27 17.14 -6.01
CA ASP A 128 5.56 18.17 -6.77
C ASP A 128 5.65 19.53 -6.05
N GLU A 129 5.48 19.50 -4.72
CA GLU A 129 5.59 20.68 -3.84
C GLU A 129 7.03 20.92 -3.35
N LYS A 130 7.94 19.95 -3.56
CA LYS A 130 9.33 19.95 -3.07
C LYS A 130 9.43 20.22 -1.58
N LYS A 131 8.57 19.59 -0.79
CA LYS A 131 8.50 19.78 0.66
C LYS A 131 8.47 18.46 1.41
N TRP A 132 8.90 18.52 2.66
CA TRP A 132 8.57 17.50 3.65
C TRP A 132 7.23 17.84 4.29
N ASP A 133 6.40 16.82 4.49
CA ASP A 133 5.16 16.96 5.23
C ASP A 133 4.85 15.63 5.93
N VAL A 134 3.87 15.64 6.81
CA VAL A 134 3.37 14.41 7.44
C VAL A 134 2.67 13.50 6.42
N ALA A 135 2.54 12.22 6.75
CA ALA A 135 1.83 11.25 5.91
C ALA A 135 0.35 11.63 5.72
N PRO A 136 -0.27 11.27 4.57
CA PRO A 136 -1.69 11.53 4.33
C PRO A 136 -2.55 10.97 5.47
N GLY A 137 -3.50 11.77 5.96
CA GLY A 137 -4.34 11.42 7.12
C GLY A 137 -3.85 11.97 8.46
N TYR A 138 -2.58 12.40 8.57
CA TYR A 138 -2.01 12.97 9.79
C TYR A 138 -1.84 14.49 9.77
N THR A 139 -2.31 15.16 8.72
CA THR A 139 -2.24 16.63 8.57
C THR A 139 -2.95 17.39 9.68
N ALA A 140 -3.92 16.77 10.36
CA ALA A 140 -4.59 17.34 11.53
C ALA A 140 -4.19 16.64 12.85
N SER A 141 -3.24 15.71 12.80
CA SER A 141 -2.79 14.95 13.97
C SER A 141 -2.11 15.87 14.97
N ARG A 142 -2.43 15.65 16.25
CA ARG A 142 -1.70 16.25 17.37
C ARG A 142 -0.67 15.30 17.98
N GLU A 143 -0.69 14.05 17.55
CA GLU A 143 0.19 12.97 18.02
C GLU A 143 1.32 12.72 17.01
N ILE A 144 2.35 11.99 17.45
CA ILE A 144 3.51 11.51 16.68
C ILE A 144 3.28 10.02 16.38
N PRO A 145 2.71 9.67 15.21
CA PRO A 145 2.28 8.30 14.91
C PRO A 145 3.46 7.46 14.40
N MET A 146 4.22 6.81 15.28
CA MET A 146 5.36 5.95 14.91
C MET A 146 4.95 4.47 14.82
N ASN A 147 3.68 4.22 14.50
CA ASN A 147 3.06 2.91 14.61
C ASN A 147 2.32 2.47 13.33
N LEU A 148 2.54 3.15 12.20
CA LEU A 148 1.97 2.79 10.90
C LEU A 148 2.61 1.50 10.37
N PRO A 149 1.91 0.35 10.36
CA PRO A 149 2.54 -0.92 9.98
C PRO A 149 2.79 -0.97 8.47
N ALA A 150 4.01 -1.34 8.06
CA ALA A 150 4.32 -1.65 6.67
C ALA A 150 3.83 -3.09 6.35
N LEU A 151 2.59 -3.18 5.89
CA LEU A 151 1.93 -4.44 5.55
C LEU A 151 2.51 -5.06 4.26
N PRO A 152 2.35 -6.39 4.07
CA PRO A 152 2.78 -7.06 2.83
C PRO A 152 2.21 -6.41 1.57
N SER A 153 0.96 -5.92 1.62
CA SER A 153 0.30 -5.20 0.52
C SER A 153 1.08 -3.97 0.03
N CYS A 154 1.74 -3.23 0.93
CA CYS A 154 2.63 -2.13 0.55
C CYS A 154 3.90 -2.65 -0.15
N LEU A 155 4.47 -3.75 0.33
CA LEU A 155 5.73 -4.30 -0.18
C LEU A 155 5.56 -5.00 -1.54
N GLU A 156 4.43 -5.65 -1.78
CA GLU A 156 4.10 -6.38 -3.01
C GLU A 156 4.17 -5.51 -4.26
N CYS A 157 3.66 -4.28 -4.15
CA CYS A 157 3.57 -3.32 -5.25
C CYS A 157 4.85 -2.52 -5.45
N HIS A 158 5.66 -2.36 -4.41
CA HIS A 158 6.81 -1.44 -4.39
C HIS A 158 8.18 -2.13 -4.38
N THR A 159 8.23 -3.43 -4.13
CA THR A 159 9.50 -4.17 -3.98
C THR A 159 9.52 -5.43 -4.86
N SER A 160 10.69 -6.07 -4.91
CA SER A 160 10.86 -7.38 -5.54
C SER A 160 11.41 -8.37 -4.56
N ASN A 161 10.88 -9.60 -4.61
CA ASN A 161 11.40 -10.75 -3.85
C ASN A 161 11.61 -10.40 -2.37
N PHE A 162 10.70 -9.61 -1.78
CA PHE A 162 10.74 -9.35 -0.35
C PHE A 162 10.46 -10.65 0.40
N ARG A 163 11.05 -10.78 1.59
CA ARG A 163 10.82 -11.91 2.48
C ARG A 163 9.42 -11.76 3.09
N PRO A 164 8.54 -12.77 2.97
CA PRO A 164 7.22 -12.73 3.60
C PRO A 164 7.28 -12.45 5.11
N PRO A 165 6.21 -11.90 5.70
CA PRO A 165 6.17 -11.70 7.15
C PRO A 165 6.30 -13.03 7.90
N ILE A 166 6.81 -12.96 9.12
CA ILE A 166 6.84 -14.09 10.05
C ILE A 166 5.40 -14.51 10.32
N ALA A 167 5.11 -15.80 10.14
CA ALA A 167 3.77 -16.35 10.25
C ALA A 167 3.09 -15.93 11.56
N GLY A 168 1.85 -15.47 11.45
CA GLY A 168 1.02 -15.03 12.56
C GLY A 168 1.33 -13.62 13.10
N THR A 169 2.29 -12.89 12.53
CA THR A 169 2.53 -11.49 12.86
C THR A 169 1.91 -10.56 11.82
N GLU A 170 1.55 -9.34 12.21
CA GLU A 170 0.99 -8.33 11.29
C GLU A 170 2.02 -7.86 10.25
N ASN A 171 3.21 -7.51 10.72
CA ASN A 171 4.24 -6.85 9.92
C ASN A 171 5.68 -7.13 10.43
N ARG A 172 5.95 -8.32 10.97
CA ARG A 172 7.30 -8.71 11.40
C ARG A 172 8.05 -9.41 10.29
N TYR A 173 9.30 -9.04 10.02
CA TYR A 173 10.08 -9.58 8.92
C TYR A 173 11.48 -10.00 9.36
N THR A 174 12.06 -10.95 8.63
CA THR A 174 13.49 -11.27 8.77
C THR A 174 14.33 -10.26 7.98
N LEU A 175 15.06 -9.38 8.67
CA LEU A 175 15.89 -8.37 8.01
C LEU A 175 17.15 -8.98 7.32
N PRO A 176 17.62 -8.40 6.19
CA PRO A 176 16.96 -7.36 5.41
C PRO A 176 15.70 -7.88 4.72
N VAL A 177 14.63 -7.07 4.67
CA VAL A 177 13.32 -7.45 4.10
C VAL A 177 13.43 -7.73 2.61
N PHE A 178 14.15 -6.87 1.89
CA PHE A 178 14.50 -7.03 0.50
C PHE A 178 15.91 -6.47 0.27
N THR A 179 16.58 -6.97 -0.78
CA THR A 179 17.92 -6.52 -1.17
C THR A 179 17.96 -5.91 -2.56
N ALA A 180 16.98 -6.23 -3.42
CA ALA A 180 16.85 -5.65 -4.73
C ALA A 180 16.14 -4.29 -4.66
N THR A 181 16.58 -3.32 -5.46
CA THR A 181 15.90 -2.02 -5.56
C THR A 181 14.70 -2.12 -6.49
N GLY A 182 13.55 -1.62 -6.04
CA GLY A 182 12.35 -1.47 -6.85
C GLY A 182 11.78 -2.76 -7.40
N ILE A 183 11.09 -2.62 -8.52
CA ILE A 183 10.53 -3.71 -9.32
C ILE A 183 11.62 -4.20 -10.26
N THR A 184 11.91 -5.50 -10.21
CA THR A 184 12.97 -6.17 -10.97
C THR A 184 12.39 -6.85 -12.20
N CYS A 185 13.26 -7.28 -13.11
CA CYS A 185 12.87 -7.99 -14.33
C CYS A 185 11.96 -9.19 -14.02
N GLU A 186 12.26 -9.94 -12.96
CA GLU A 186 11.58 -11.19 -12.60
C GLU A 186 10.14 -10.98 -12.13
N ARG A 187 9.79 -9.77 -11.64
CA ARG A 187 8.39 -9.45 -11.28
C ARG A 187 7.45 -9.44 -12.50
N CYS A 188 8.00 -9.25 -13.70
CA CYS A 188 7.25 -9.30 -14.96
C CYS A 188 7.56 -10.54 -15.81
N HIS A 189 8.78 -11.07 -15.69
CA HIS A 189 9.31 -12.14 -16.54
C HIS A 189 9.43 -13.51 -15.83
N GLY A 190 9.09 -13.58 -14.55
CA GLY A 190 9.26 -14.77 -13.73
C GLY A 190 10.73 -15.04 -13.38
N PRO A 191 10.99 -16.15 -12.65
CA PRO A 191 12.33 -16.52 -12.21
C PRO A 191 13.31 -16.68 -13.39
N SER A 192 14.49 -16.09 -13.27
CA SER A 192 15.46 -16.02 -14.38
C SER A 192 16.54 -17.11 -14.36
N ASP A 193 16.70 -17.88 -13.27
CA ASP A 193 17.83 -18.82 -13.09
C ASP A 193 18.00 -19.83 -14.22
N ALA A 194 16.92 -20.48 -14.66
CA ALA A 194 16.98 -21.44 -15.75
C ALA A 194 17.41 -20.77 -17.06
N HIS A 195 16.90 -19.56 -17.31
CA HIS A 195 17.24 -18.78 -18.49
C HIS A 195 18.69 -18.28 -18.47
N ALA A 196 19.13 -17.72 -17.34
CA ALA A 196 20.49 -17.22 -17.16
C ALA A 196 21.56 -18.32 -17.35
N ASN A 197 21.19 -19.57 -17.07
CA ASN A 197 22.06 -20.73 -17.27
C ASN A 197 21.89 -21.42 -18.65
N GLY A 198 21.12 -20.83 -19.57
CA GLY A 198 20.85 -21.40 -20.91
C GLY A 198 19.99 -22.66 -20.90
N LYS A 199 19.33 -22.97 -19.79
CA LYS A 199 18.52 -24.19 -19.57
C LYS A 199 17.02 -23.97 -19.75
N GLY A 200 16.57 -22.76 -20.06
CA GLY A 200 15.16 -22.44 -20.21
C GLY A 200 14.90 -21.13 -20.95
N ALA A 201 13.68 -20.98 -21.45
CA ALA A 201 13.19 -19.71 -21.95
C ALA A 201 12.75 -18.83 -20.77
N ILE A 202 12.93 -17.51 -20.90
CA ILE A 202 12.31 -16.54 -20.00
C ILE A 202 10.89 -16.22 -20.50
N LEU A 203 9.95 -16.01 -19.59
CA LEU A 203 8.59 -15.63 -19.96
C LEU A 203 8.60 -14.27 -20.66
N ASN A 204 7.82 -14.15 -21.74
CA ASN A 204 7.59 -12.88 -22.41
C ASN A 204 6.11 -12.51 -22.27
N PRO A 205 5.77 -11.43 -21.52
CA PRO A 205 4.38 -11.03 -21.30
C PRO A 205 3.58 -10.86 -22.59
N ALA A 206 4.19 -10.34 -23.65
CA ALA A 206 3.51 -10.09 -24.92
C ALA A 206 3.12 -11.38 -25.67
N LYS A 207 3.66 -12.55 -25.28
CA LYS A 207 3.33 -13.85 -25.85
C LYS A 207 2.29 -14.63 -25.04
N LEU A 208 1.89 -14.11 -23.88
CA LEU A 208 0.88 -14.75 -23.05
C LEU A 208 -0.53 -14.53 -23.61
N PRO A 209 -1.49 -15.40 -23.26
CA PRO A 209 -2.91 -15.08 -23.33
C PRO A 209 -3.21 -13.73 -22.68
N ALA A 210 -4.20 -13.01 -23.22
CA ALA A 210 -4.43 -11.61 -22.87
C ALA A 210 -4.74 -11.38 -21.38
N ASP A 211 -5.49 -12.29 -20.77
CA ASP A 211 -5.80 -12.29 -19.34
C ASP A 211 -4.52 -12.46 -18.49
N ARG A 212 -3.68 -13.46 -18.80
CA ARG A 212 -2.41 -13.70 -18.10
C ARG A 212 -1.42 -12.55 -18.28
N ARG A 213 -1.37 -11.96 -19.48
CA ARG A 213 -0.56 -10.77 -19.76
C ARG A 213 -1.01 -9.58 -18.92
N ASP A 214 -2.31 -9.28 -18.94
CA ASP A 214 -2.86 -8.10 -18.27
C ASP A 214 -2.73 -8.24 -16.74
N GLN A 215 -2.85 -9.46 -16.20
CA GLN A 215 -2.68 -9.78 -14.77
C GLN A 215 -1.28 -9.47 -14.22
N ILE A 216 -0.23 -9.51 -15.04
CA ILE A 216 1.13 -9.10 -14.64
C ILE A 216 1.15 -7.61 -14.25
N CYS A 217 0.38 -6.77 -14.92
CA CYS A 217 0.25 -5.36 -14.58
C CYS A 217 -0.71 -5.15 -13.40
N MET A 218 -1.79 -5.92 -13.35
CA MET A 218 -2.84 -5.79 -12.34
C MET A 218 -2.33 -6.02 -10.92
N GLN A 219 -1.34 -6.88 -10.71
CA GLN A 219 -0.79 -7.13 -9.36
C GLN A 219 -0.30 -5.85 -8.63
N CYS A 220 -0.01 -4.77 -9.36
CA CYS A 220 0.34 -3.46 -8.78
C CYS A 220 -0.56 -2.30 -9.24
N HIS A 221 -1.18 -2.40 -10.42
CA HIS A 221 -1.97 -1.32 -11.04
C HIS A 221 -3.49 -1.56 -11.01
N LEU A 222 -3.92 -2.46 -10.11
CA LEU A 222 -5.31 -2.69 -9.75
C LEU A 222 -5.41 -2.90 -8.24
N GLU A 223 -5.99 -1.92 -7.56
CA GLU A 223 -6.27 -2.00 -6.12
C GLU A 223 -7.71 -2.40 -5.81
N GLY A 224 -8.66 -2.00 -6.66
CA GLY A 224 -10.09 -2.16 -6.40
C GLY A 224 -10.59 -1.28 -5.26
N ASP A 225 -11.85 -1.48 -4.87
CA ASP A 225 -12.42 -0.96 -3.61
C ASP A 225 -12.32 -2.01 -2.47
N ALA A 226 -12.16 -3.28 -2.83
CA ALA A 226 -11.77 -4.35 -1.92
C ALA A 226 -10.92 -5.39 -2.66
N ALA A 227 -9.91 -5.94 -1.98
CA ALA A 227 -9.06 -7.02 -2.46
C ALA A 227 -9.15 -8.19 -1.49
N ILE A 228 -9.67 -9.33 -1.94
CA ILE A 228 -9.92 -10.50 -1.09
C ILE A 228 -8.96 -11.62 -1.45
N GLU A 229 -8.03 -11.91 -0.54
CA GLU A 229 -7.13 -13.05 -0.67
C GLU A 229 -7.88 -14.38 -0.55
N ARG A 230 -7.44 -15.34 -1.37
CA ARG A 230 -7.98 -16.70 -1.36
C ARG A 230 -7.45 -17.46 -0.14
N PRO A 231 -8.21 -18.41 0.43
CA PRO A 231 -7.77 -19.14 1.62
C PRO A 231 -6.36 -19.74 1.48
N GLY A 232 -5.44 -19.37 2.37
CA GLY A 232 -4.07 -19.87 2.39
C GLY A 232 -3.21 -19.43 1.20
N LYS A 233 -3.61 -18.39 0.48
CA LYS A 233 -2.86 -17.80 -0.64
C LYS A 233 -2.63 -16.33 -0.37
N HIS A 234 -1.48 -15.84 -0.82
CA HIS A 234 -1.16 -14.43 -0.72
C HIS A 234 -0.77 -13.84 -2.06
N LEU A 235 -1.00 -12.54 -2.24
CA LEU A 235 -0.62 -11.86 -3.47
C LEU A 235 0.90 -11.92 -3.73
N TYR A 236 1.73 -11.89 -2.68
CA TYR A 236 3.17 -12.07 -2.83
C TYR A 236 3.61 -13.45 -3.37
N ASP A 237 2.72 -14.45 -3.40
CA ASP A 237 2.98 -15.76 -4.01
C ASP A 237 2.78 -15.78 -5.52
N PHE A 238 2.06 -14.79 -6.09
CA PHE A 238 1.79 -14.70 -7.52
C PHE A 238 3.10 -14.64 -8.33
N ARG A 239 3.14 -15.40 -9.44
CA ARG A 239 4.22 -15.33 -10.43
C ARG A 239 3.66 -15.01 -11.81
N PRO A 240 4.40 -14.28 -12.66
CA PRO A 240 3.99 -14.02 -14.03
C PRO A 240 3.62 -15.31 -14.78
N GLY A 241 2.42 -15.31 -15.38
CA GLY A 241 1.86 -16.47 -16.06
C GLY A 241 0.83 -17.25 -15.22
N ASP A 242 0.78 -17.04 -13.90
CA ASP A 242 -0.26 -17.59 -13.05
C ASP A 242 -1.62 -16.92 -13.28
N ASP A 243 -2.66 -17.49 -12.66
CA ASP A 243 -3.96 -16.87 -12.54
C ASP A 243 -4.07 -16.04 -11.26
N LEU A 244 -4.06 -14.71 -11.40
CA LEU A 244 -4.15 -13.79 -10.27
C LEU A 244 -5.39 -14.05 -9.40
N SER A 245 -6.50 -14.48 -10.01
CA SER A 245 -7.77 -14.77 -9.30
C SER A 245 -7.70 -15.96 -8.32
N GLN A 246 -6.63 -16.76 -8.42
CA GLN A 246 -6.35 -17.86 -7.50
C GLN A 246 -5.63 -17.39 -6.23
N PHE A 247 -5.12 -16.16 -6.21
CA PHE A 247 -4.44 -15.56 -5.07
C PHE A 247 -5.28 -14.46 -4.45
N VAL A 248 -5.83 -13.57 -5.28
CA VAL A 248 -6.63 -12.42 -4.85
C VAL A 248 -7.74 -12.11 -5.85
N ARG A 249 -8.91 -11.72 -5.36
CA ARG A 249 -10.00 -11.19 -6.18
C ARG A 249 -10.30 -9.76 -5.80
N TYR A 250 -10.35 -8.89 -6.80
CA TYR A 250 -10.68 -7.48 -6.61
C TYR A 250 -12.17 -7.25 -6.86
N TYR A 251 -12.74 -6.36 -6.08
CA TYR A 251 -14.11 -5.88 -6.23
C TYR A 251 -14.10 -4.37 -6.35
N VAL A 252 -14.96 -3.84 -7.22
CA VAL A 252 -15.12 -2.40 -7.43
C VAL A 252 -16.56 -2.00 -7.23
N MET A 253 -16.77 -0.80 -6.71
CA MET A 253 -18.09 -0.18 -6.63
C MET A 253 -18.47 0.30 -8.03
N ALA A 254 -19.35 -0.46 -8.68
CA ALA A 254 -19.97 -0.04 -9.91
C ALA A 254 -21.02 1.04 -9.60
N ASP A 255 -20.66 2.29 -9.90
CA ASP A 255 -21.61 3.39 -10.03
C ASP A 255 -21.80 3.77 -11.52
N GLU A 256 -22.77 4.62 -11.81
CA GLU A 256 -23.03 5.11 -13.18
C GLU A 256 -21.89 6.00 -13.72
N HIS A 257 -20.92 6.39 -12.88
CA HIS A 257 -19.88 7.38 -13.17
C HIS A 257 -18.51 6.75 -13.48
N GLY A 258 -18.33 5.46 -13.22
CA GLY A 258 -17.12 4.69 -13.51
C GLY A 258 -16.03 4.84 -12.45
N SER A 259 -14.83 4.38 -12.80
CA SER A 259 -13.69 4.21 -11.91
C SER A 259 -13.37 5.49 -11.16
N SER A 260 -13.21 5.34 -9.85
CA SER A 260 -12.65 6.38 -9.01
C SER A 260 -11.15 6.49 -9.31
N LEU A 261 -10.66 7.72 -9.53
CA LEU A 261 -9.26 7.99 -9.86
C LEU A 261 -8.38 7.79 -8.61
N ARG A 262 -8.15 6.52 -8.25
CA ARG A 262 -7.24 6.06 -7.21
C ARG A 262 -5.80 6.01 -7.72
N ALA A 263 -4.84 5.97 -6.80
CA ALA A 263 -3.43 5.91 -7.13
C ALA A 263 -3.09 4.69 -8.00
N ALA A 264 -3.76 3.55 -7.78
CA ALA A 264 -3.59 2.29 -8.51
C ALA A 264 -4.89 1.79 -9.18
N SER A 265 -5.60 2.65 -9.94
CA SER A 265 -6.78 2.26 -10.73
C SER A 265 -6.61 2.36 -12.26
N GLN A 266 -5.37 2.47 -12.77
CA GLN A 266 -5.14 2.67 -14.22
C GLN A 266 -5.70 1.51 -15.06
N PHE A 267 -5.59 0.28 -14.58
CA PHE A 267 -6.15 -0.88 -15.29
C PHE A 267 -7.69 -0.84 -15.32
N GLU A 268 -8.31 -0.48 -14.20
CA GLU A 268 -9.77 -0.30 -14.09
C GLU A 268 -10.28 0.79 -15.04
N ALA A 269 -9.64 1.97 -15.01
CA ALA A 269 -9.95 3.09 -15.89
C ALA A 269 -9.79 2.72 -17.37
N LEU A 270 -8.71 2.01 -17.73
CA LEU A 270 -8.50 1.54 -19.11
C LEU A 270 -9.59 0.57 -19.54
N ALA A 271 -10.00 -0.38 -18.69
CA ALA A 271 -11.08 -1.33 -18.99
C ALA A 271 -12.41 -0.65 -19.29
N GLN A 272 -12.66 0.51 -18.67
CA GLN A 272 -13.87 1.29 -18.90
C GLN A 272 -13.82 2.16 -20.16
N SER A 273 -12.61 2.44 -20.67
CA SER A 273 -12.41 3.28 -21.85
C SER A 273 -13.15 2.73 -23.09
N THR A 274 -13.63 3.64 -23.94
CA THR A 274 -14.21 3.24 -25.24
C THR A 274 -13.16 2.54 -26.11
N CYS A 275 -11.89 2.91 -25.96
CA CYS A 275 -10.76 2.34 -26.68
C CYS A 275 -10.61 0.84 -26.37
N LYS A 276 -10.55 0.44 -25.09
CA LYS A 276 -10.43 -0.97 -24.67
C LYS A 276 -11.69 -1.75 -25.01
N LYS A 277 -12.89 -1.20 -24.76
CA LYS A 277 -14.16 -1.84 -25.11
C LYS A 277 -14.27 -2.18 -26.60
N LYS A 278 -13.82 -1.28 -27.49
CA LYS A 278 -13.84 -1.53 -28.95
C LYS A 278 -12.71 -2.43 -29.44
N SER A 279 -11.52 -2.30 -28.85
CA SER A 279 -10.33 -3.03 -29.30
C SER A 279 -10.21 -4.43 -28.68
N GLY A 280 -10.97 -4.70 -27.61
CA GLY A 280 -10.86 -5.91 -26.81
C GLY A 280 -9.43 -6.14 -26.33
N ASP A 281 -9.01 -7.39 -26.36
CA ASP A 281 -7.71 -7.85 -25.85
C ASP A 281 -6.49 -7.37 -26.64
N LYS A 282 -6.70 -6.77 -27.82
CA LYS A 282 -5.63 -6.19 -28.64
C LYS A 282 -5.05 -4.91 -28.03
N LEU A 283 -5.85 -4.16 -27.27
CA LEU A 283 -5.38 -2.97 -26.55
C LEU A 283 -5.03 -3.34 -25.11
N TRP A 284 -3.80 -3.03 -24.70
CA TRP A 284 -3.30 -3.26 -23.34
C TRP A 284 -2.24 -2.22 -23.00
N CYS A 285 -1.71 -2.26 -21.78
CA CYS A 285 -0.76 -1.27 -21.28
C CYS A 285 0.43 -1.07 -22.23
N GLY A 286 1.01 -2.18 -22.73
CA GLY A 286 2.14 -2.18 -23.64
C GLY A 286 1.83 -1.73 -25.08
N THR A 287 0.56 -1.53 -25.44
CA THR A 287 0.21 -0.88 -26.72
C THR A 287 0.66 0.59 -26.71
N CYS A 288 0.53 1.25 -25.55
CA CYS A 288 0.83 2.68 -25.38
C CYS A 288 2.14 2.94 -24.63
N HIS A 289 2.49 2.09 -23.67
CA HIS A 289 3.68 2.26 -22.83
C HIS A 289 4.80 1.30 -23.20
N ASP A 290 6.03 1.77 -23.04
CA ASP A 290 7.20 0.92 -23.02
C ASP A 290 7.61 0.70 -21.55
N PRO A 291 7.45 -0.50 -20.99
CA PRO A 291 7.77 -0.75 -19.58
C PRO A 291 9.28 -0.72 -19.31
N HIS A 292 10.12 -0.76 -20.35
CA HIS A 292 11.58 -0.85 -20.21
C HIS A 292 12.30 0.50 -20.25
N ARG A 293 11.60 1.61 -20.51
CA ARG A 293 12.24 2.93 -20.56
C ARG A 293 11.31 4.04 -20.09
N THR A 294 11.92 5.11 -19.56
CA THR A 294 11.20 6.36 -19.34
C THR A 294 11.21 7.18 -20.62
N ILE A 295 10.05 7.63 -21.07
CA ILE A 295 9.95 8.54 -22.22
C ILE A 295 10.46 9.93 -21.79
N ALA A 296 11.47 10.43 -22.50
CA ALA A 296 12.06 11.73 -22.23
C ALA A 296 11.04 12.86 -22.43
N PRO A 297 11.09 13.95 -21.65
CA PRO A 297 10.15 15.07 -21.76
C PRO A 297 9.99 15.61 -23.19
N GLU A 298 11.09 15.73 -23.93
CA GLU A 298 11.16 16.20 -25.32
C GLU A 298 10.53 15.23 -26.33
N GLU A 299 10.55 13.92 -26.04
CA GLU A 299 9.94 12.89 -26.89
C GLU A 299 8.45 12.70 -26.60
N ARG A 300 8.00 13.06 -25.40
CA ARG A 300 6.70 12.68 -24.83
C ARG A 300 5.51 12.92 -25.75
N VAL A 301 5.41 14.13 -26.30
CA VAL A 301 4.30 14.52 -27.18
C VAL A 301 4.30 13.67 -28.45
N SER A 302 5.44 13.57 -29.13
CA SER A 302 5.54 12.80 -30.37
C SER A 302 5.31 11.30 -30.16
N PHE A 303 5.85 10.74 -29.07
CA PHE A 303 5.70 9.34 -28.71
C PHE A 303 4.23 8.98 -28.48
N TYR A 304 3.54 9.67 -27.56
CA TYR A 304 2.14 9.33 -27.27
C TYR A 304 1.20 9.68 -28.41
N ARG A 305 1.46 10.77 -29.15
CA ARG A 305 0.71 11.08 -30.38
C ARG A 305 0.79 9.92 -31.37
N SER A 306 1.97 9.32 -31.59
CA SER A 306 2.10 8.18 -32.49
C SER A 306 1.26 6.97 -32.05
N LYS A 307 1.09 6.75 -30.74
CA LYS A 307 0.23 5.68 -30.20
C LYS A 307 -1.24 5.96 -30.50
N CYS A 308 -1.71 7.19 -30.28
CA CYS A 308 -3.07 7.59 -30.64
C CYS A 308 -3.33 7.41 -32.14
N LEU A 309 -2.39 7.86 -32.99
CA LEU A 309 -2.52 7.81 -34.45
C LEU A 309 -2.42 6.40 -35.05
N SER A 310 -2.02 5.40 -34.26
CA SER A 310 -2.09 3.99 -34.70
C SER A 310 -3.52 3.49 -34.89
N CYS A 311 -4.49 4.11 -34.21
CA CYS A 311 -5.93 3.80 -34.32
C CYS A 311 -6.76 4.99 -34.86
N HIS A 312 -6.31 6.22 -34.64
CA HIS A 312 -6.96 7.44 -35.14
C HIS A 312 -6.32 7.88 -36.45
N SER A 313 -7.10 7.88 -37.53
CA SER A 313 -6.57 8.13 -38.88
C SER A 313 -5.83 9.47 -38.99
N ALA A 314 -4.84 9.51 -39.87
CA ALA A 314 -4.15 10.76 -40.20
C ALA A 314 -5.14 11.84 -40.68
N GLU A 315 -6.18 11.44 -41.41
CA GLU A 315 -7.26 12.32 -41.86
C GLU A 315 -8.04 12.94 -40.69
N PHE A 316 -8.35 12.17 -39.64
CA PHE A 316 -8.98 12.70 -38.43
C PHE A 316 -8.07 13.73 -37.76
N SER A 317 -6.78 13.40 -37.61
CA SER A 317 -5.81 14.28 -36.94
C SER A 317 -5.57 15.60 -37.68
N ALA A 318 -5.74 15.61 -39.00
CA ALA A 318 -5.64 16.81 -39.83
C ALA A 318 -6.81 17.79 -39.62
N LYS A 319 -7.90 17.35 -38.98
CA LYS A 319 -9.12 18.14 -38.73
C LYS A 319 -9.38 18.38 -37.24
N HIS A 320 -8.62 17.74 -36.35
CA HIS A 320 -8.86 17.76 -34.91
C HIS A 320 -7.71 18.48 -34.19
N HIS A 321 -7.95 19.74 -33.81
CA HIS A 321 -7.02 20.58 -33.05
C HIS A 321 -5.58 20.55 -33.60
N THR A 322 -5.41 20.93 -34.87
CA THR A 322 -4.11 20.92 -35.56
C THR A 322 -3.04 21.79 -34.89
N GLU A 323 -3.48 22.78 -34.12
CA GLU A 323 -2.66 23.69 -33.33
C GLU A 323 -2.02 23.01 -32.10
N ASN A 324 -2.58 21.88 -31.62
CA ASN A 324 -2.08 21.19 -30.44
C ASN A 324 -1.72 19.73 -30.78
N PRO A 325 -0.42 19.39 -30.91
CA PRO A 325 -0.01 18.03 -31.20
C PRO A 325 -0.17 17.07 -30.01
N ASP A 326 -0.31 17.57 -28.78
CA ASP A 326 -0.41 16.77 -27.56
C ASP A 326 -1.85 16.34 -27.26
N CYS A 327 -2.20 15.14 -27.72
CA CYS A 327 -3.50 14.54 -27.44
C CYS A 327 -3.74 14.30 -25.94
N THR A 328 -2.68 14.06 -25.15
CA THR A 328 -2.81 13.67 -23.74
C THR A 328 -3.21 14.84 -22.86
N ALA A 329 -2.83 16.07 -23.24
CA ALA A 329 -3.17 17.30 -22.51
C ALA A 329 -4.69 17.49 -22.33
N CYS A 330 -5.51 17.02 -23.27
CA CYS A 330 -6.98 17.12 -23.18
C CYS A 330 -7.67 15.80 -22.91
N HIS A 331 -7.16 14.68 -23.43
CA HIS A 331 -7.84 13.38 -23.32
C HIS A 331 -7.39 12.54 -22.11
N MET A 332 -6.25 12.86 -21.51
CA MET A 332 -5.73 12.17 -20.33
C MET A 332 -5.18 13.18 -19.31
N PRO A 333 -5.97 14.19 -18.89
CA PRO A 333 -5.50 15.22 -17.98
C PRO A 333 -5.07 14.59 -16.65
N ALA A 334 -4.05 15.19 -16.03
CA ALA A 334 -3.69 14.89 -14.66
C ALA A 334 -4.80 15.39 -13.72
N SER A 335 -5.07 14.63 -12.66
CA SER A 335 -6.03 14.95 -11.62
C SER A 335 -5.51 14.43 -10.28
N GLN A 336 -5.91 15.06 -9.18
CA GLN A 336 -5.55 14.58 -7.85
C GLN A 336 -6.17 13.20 -7.61
N SER A 337 -5.38 12.28 -7.05
CA SER A 337 -5.88 10.99 -6.60
C SER A 337 -6.85 11.18 -5.43
N LYS A 338 -7.86 10.30 -5.34
CA LYS A 338 -8.88 10.36 -4.28
C LYS A 338 -8.40 9.81 -2.94
N ASP A 339 -7.42 8.90 -2.97
CA ASP A 339 -7.00 8.03 -1.87
C ASP A 339 -5.59 8.34 -1.37
N VAL A 340 -4.75 8.97 -2.19
CA VAL A 340 -3.39 9.39 -1.83
C VAL A 340 -3.26 10.89 -2.00
N ALA A 341 -3.18 11.61 -0.88
CA ALA A 341 -2.99 13.05 -0.89
C ALA A 341 -1.69 13.43 -1.62
N HIS A 342 -1.68 14.61 -2.25
CA HIS A 342 -0.51 15.16 -2.94
C HIS A 342 0.05 14.26 -4.05
N THR A 343 -0.81 13.43 -4.68
CA THR A 343 -0.43 12.54 -5.79
C THR A 343 -1.34 12.78 -6.99
N GLU A 344 -0.76 13.15 -8.12
CA GLU A 344 -1.49 13.26 -9.38
C GLU A 344 -1.57 11.92 -10.13
N VAL A 345 -2.73 11.61 -10.70
CA VAL A 345 -3.00 10.48 -11.57
C VAL A 345 -3.58 10.95 -12.90
N THR A 346 -3.25 10.27 -13.99
CA THR A 346 -3.85 10.54 -15.30
C THR A 346 -5.05 9.64 -15.52
N ASP A 347 -6.12 10.20 -16.09
CA ASP A 347 -7.34 9.44 -16.37
C ASP A 347 -7.17 8.51 -17.58
N HIS A 348 -7.03 7.20 -17.31
CA HIS A 348 -6.87 6.17 -18.33
C HIS A 348 -8.19 5.74 -19.00
N ARG A 349 -9.32 6.41 -18.70
CA ARG A 349 -10.57 6.26 -19.47
C ARG A 349 -10.49 6.92 -20.84
N ILE A 350 -9.55 7.84 -21.04
CA ILE A 350 -9.25 8.54 -22.30
C ILE A 350 -10.53 9.18 -22.88
N LEU A 351 -11.13 10.09 -22.11
CA LEU A 351 -12.46 10.62 -22.42
C LEU A 351 -12.41 11.54 -23.64
N ARG A 352 -13.41 11.44 -24.52
CA ARG A 352 -13.57 12.35 -25.67
C ARG A 352 -13.75 13.82 -25.24
N ARG A 353 -14.37 14.03 -24.09
CA ARG A 353 -14.56 15.33 -23.44
C ARG A 353 -14.17 15.19 -21.97
N PRO A 354 -13.51 16.17 -21.35
CA PRO A 354 -13.31 16.19 -19.90
C PRO A 354 -14.65 15.97 -19.20
N ALA A 355 -14.70 15.10 -18.19
CA ALA A 355 -15.95 14.76 -17.52
C ALA A 355 -16.56 16.01 -16.85
N ALA A 356 -17.88 16.18 -16.96
CA ALA A 356 -18.63 17.04 -16.06
C ALA A 356 -18.56 16.45 -14.62
N PRO A 357 -18.75 17.25 -13.56
CA PRO A 357 -18.88 16.71 -12.21
C PRO A 357 -19.97 15.62 -12.19
N PRO A 358 -19.75 14.49 -11.50
CA PRO A 358 -20.75 13.45 -11.43
C PRO A 358 -22.04 14.01 -10.83
N ALA A 359 -23.18 13.64 -11.41
CA ALA A 359 -24.47 13.87 -10.79
C ALA A 359 -24.58 13.02 -9.51
N PRO A 360 -25.47 13.33 -8.57
CA PRO A 360 -25.73 12.43 -7.46
C PRO A 360 -26.13 11.04 -8.00
N PRO A 361 -25.59 9.94 -7.45
CA PRO A 361 -25.95 8.60 -7.92
C PRO A 361 -27.46 8.40 -7.78
N THR A 362 -28.08 7.89 -8.85
CA THR A 362 -29.53 7.66 -8.90
C THR A 362 -29.93 6.27 -8.37
N SER A 363 -28.95 5.40 -8.12
CA SER A 363 -29.13 4.05 -7.59
C SER A 363 -28.05 3.69 -6.57
N LEU A 364 -28.34 2.70 -5.71
CA LEU A 364 -27.37 2.17 -4.77
C LEU A 364 -26.19 1.54 -5.53
N PRO A 365 -24.94 1.85 -5.15
CA PRO A 365 -23.78 1.30 -5.81
C PRO A 365 -23.74 -0.23 -5.65
N LYS A 366 -23.35 -0.93 -6.72
CA LYS A 366 -23.23 -2.39 -6.72
C LYS A 366 -21.77 -2.77 -6.62
N LEU A 367 -21.42 -3.61 -5.66
CA LEU A 367 -20.09 -4.19 -5.58
C LEU A 367 -19.99 -5.38 -6.56
N VAL A 368 -19.08 -5.28 -7.53
CA VAL A 368 -18.89 -6.27 -8.60
C VAL A 368 -17.44 -6.75 -8.66
N PRO A 369 -17.18 -8.03 -8.99
CA PRO A 369 -15.81 -8.50 -9.18
C PRO A 369 -15.17 -7.86 -10.41
N PHE A 370 -13.88 -7.61 -10.34
CA PHE A 370 -13.12 -7.01 -11.41
C PHE A 370 -11.73 -7.66 -11.57
N PRO A 371 -11.41 -8.25 -12.75
CA PRO A 371 -12.27 -8.44 -13.92
C PRO A 371 -13.49 -9.30 -13.60
N TYR A 372 -14.58 -9.08 -14.33
CA TYR A 372 -15.81 -9.85 -14.10
C TYR A 372 -15.61 -11.32 -14.45
N SER A 373 -16.03 -12.19 -13.54
CA SER A 373 -16.32 -13.60 -13.85
C SER A 373 -17.59 -14.01 -13.11
N ALA A 374 -18.38 -14.90 -13.73
CA ALA A 374 -19.59 -15.43 -13.11
C ALA A 374 -19.26 -16.21 -11.82
N GLU A 375 -18.09 -16.83 -11.74
CA GLU A 375 -17.62 -17.50 -10.53
C GLU A 375 -17.43 -16.49 -9.39
N ALA A 376 -16.64 -15.42 -9.61
CA ALA A 376 -16.37 -14.42 -8.57
C ALA A 376 -17.61 -13.62 -8.15
N ASP A 377 -18.59 -13.44 -9.05
CA ASP A 377 -19.82 -12.72 -8.76
C ASP A 377 -20.79 -13.54 -7.90
N ASN A 378 -20.70 -14.88 -8.01
CA ASN A 378 -21.50 -15.83 -7.26
C ASN A 378 -20.80 -16.40 -6.02
N ASP A 379 -19.50 -16.18 -5.87
CA ASP A 379 -18.72 -16.59 -4.70
C ASP A 379 -19.16 -15.80 -3.47
N ALA A 380 -19.97 -16.46 -2.63
CA ALA A 380 -20.58 -15.81 -1.49
C ALA A 380 -19.57 -15.40 -0.42
N ARG A 381 -18.48 -16.15 -0.27
CA ARG A 381 -17.41 -15.87 0.69
C ARG A 381 -16.73 -14.56 0.31
N ASP A 382 -16.19 -14.51 -0.90
CA ASP A 382 -15.38 -13.37 -1.32
C ASP A 382 -16.25 -12.10 -1.43
N LYS A 383 -17.49 -12.22 -1.91
CA LYS A 383 -18.43 -11.09 -1.97
C LYS A 383 -18.86 -10.61 -0.57
N GLY A 384 -19.04 -11.52 0.39
CA GLY A 384 -19.33 -11.18 1.78
C GLY A 384 -18.18 -10.44 2.45
N LEU A 385 -16.95 -10.94 2.27
CA LEU A 385 -15.73 -10.30 2.80
C LEU A 385 -15.45 -8.96 2.11
N ALA A 386 -15.71 -8.84 0.81
CA ALA A 386 -15.58 -7.58 0.08
C ALA A 386 -16.55 -6.52 0.62
N TRP A 387 -17.83 -6.86 0.83
CA TRP A 387 -18.76 -5.95 1.48
C TRP A 387 -18.37 -5.61 2.91
N GLN A 388 -17.81 -6.57 3.67
CA GLN A 388 -17.27 -6.29 5.01
C GLN A 388 -16.11 -5.29 4.97
N ALA A 389 -15.22 -5.39 3.98
CA ALA A 389 -14.14 -4.41 3.79
C ALA A 389 -14.69 -2.99 3.53
N ILE A 390 -15.76 -2.88 2.73
CA ILE A 390 -16.48 -1.61 2.49
C ILE A 390 -17.13 -1.05 3.78
N VAL A 391 -17.67 -1.92 4.65
CA VAL A 391 -18.16 -1.50 5.96
C VAL A 391 -17.01 -0.98 6.84
N ASN A 392 -15.88 -1.68 6.83
CA ASN A 392 -14.69 -1.30 7.60
C ASN A 392 -14.08 0.02 7.11
N SER A 393 -14.20 0.34 5.82
CA SER A 393 -13.79 1.64 5.27
C SER A 393 -14.75 2.80 5.59
N GLY A 394 -15.79 2.55 6.40
CA GLY A 394 -16.69 3.57 6.93
C GLY A 394 -18.06 3.65 6.26
N MET A 395 -18.34 2.87 5.21
CA MET A 395 -19.64 2.85 4.56
C MET A 395 -20.61 1.91 5.30
N THR A 396 -21.09 2.35 6.46
CA THR A 396 -21.92 1.53 7.35
C THR A 396 -23.22 1.04 6.71
N ASP A 397 -23.76 1.76 5.72
CA ASP A 397 -24.96 1.38 4.99
C ASP A 397 -24.78 0.09 4.16
N ALA A 398 -23.53 -0.35 3.93
CA ALA A 398 -23.22 -1.63 3.30
C ALA A 398 -23.40 -2.85 4.22
N GLN A 399 -23.66 -2.64 5.51
CA GLN A 399 -23.78 -3.70 6.51
C GLN A 399 -24.82 -4.79 6.16
N PRO A 400 -26.04 -4.46 5.67
CA PRO A 400 -27.02 -5.49 5.30
C PRO A 400 -26.55 -6.38 4.15
N GLU A 401 -25.79 -5.82 3.20
CA GLU A 401 -25.20 -6.57 2.09
C GLU A 401 -24.09 -7.51 2.57
N ALA A 402 -23.18 -7.02 3.43
CA ALA A 402 -22.16 -7.85 4.07
C ALA A 402 -22.81 -9.02 4.82
N GLU A 403 -23.80 -8.75 5.67
CA GLU A 403 -24.48 -9.78 6.44
C GLU A 403 -25.16 -10.83 5.55
N ARG A 404 -25.87 -10.40 4.51
CA ARG A 404 -26.56 -11.31 3.58
C ARG A 404 -25.58 -12.29 2.93
N TRP A 405 -24.48 -11.77 2.40
CA TRP A 405 -23.50 -12.60 1.69
C TRP A 405 -22.67 -13.47 2.63
N LEU A 406 -22.27 -12.96 3.79
CA LEU A 406 -21.55 -13.75 4.81
C LEU A 406 -22.41 -14.89 5.38
N ARG A 407 -23.70 -14.66 5.62
CA ARG A 407 -24.63 -15.72 6.03
C ARG A 407 -24.77 -16.79 4.94
N LYS A 408 -24.92 -16.37 3.69
CA LYS A 408 -24.93 -17.28 2.55
C LYS A 408 -23.61 -18.07 2.45
N ALA A 409 -22.45 -17.44 2.66
CA ALA A 409 -21.16 -18.13 2.67
C ALA A 409 -21.11 -19.21 3.76
N SER A 410 -21.61 -18.89 4.95
CA SER A 410 -21.68 -19.82 6.09
C SER A 410 -22.63 -21.01 5.88
N GLU A 411 -23.59 -20.93 4.95
CA GLU A 411 -24.41 -22.09 4.55
C GLU A 411 -23.60 -23.15 3.80
N TYR A 412 -22.59 -22.74 3.03
CA TYR A 412 -21.73 -23.64 2.24
C TYR A 412 -20.50 -24.09 3.01
N ASP A 413 -19.85 -23.18 3.73
CA ASP A 413 -18.71 -23.48 4.60
C ASP A 413 -18.86 -22.78 5.95
N LYS A 414 -19.16 -23.60 6.97
CA LYS A 414 -19.36 -23.14 8.34
C LYS A 414 -18.04 -22.85 9.07
N ASN A 415 -16.91 -23.28 8.51
CA ASN A 415 -15.60 -23.26 9.14
C ASN A 415 -14.61 -22.35 8.40
N ASP A 416 -15.09 -21.36 7.64
CA ASP A 416 -14.21 -20.32 7.12
C ASP A 416 -13.93 -19.28 8.22
N PRO A 417 -12.66 -19.14 8.70
CA PRO A 417 -12.35 -18.25 9.82
C PRO A 417 -12.65 -16.78 9.52
N ALA A 418 -12.38 -16.31 8.30
CA ALA A 418 -12.60 -14.92 7.93
C ALA A 418 -14.11 -14.59 7.90
N VAL A 419 -14.93 -15.51 7.40
CA VAL A 419 -16.40 -15.36 7.42
C VAL A 419 -16.93 -15.39 8.85
N LEU A 420 -16.44 -16.30 9.69
CA LEU A 420 -16.82 -16.40 11.11
C LEU A 420 -16.50 -15.11 11.86
N SER A 421 -15.28 -14.57 11.70
CA SER A 421 -14.86 -13.30 12.31
C SER A 421 -15.66 -12.11 11.82
N ALA A 422 -15.96 -12.03 10.53
CA ALA A 422 -16.82 -10.99 9.99
C ALA A 422 -18.25 -11.07 10.56
N LEU A 423 -18.86 -12.26 10.64
CA LEU A 423 -20.17 -12.46 11.26
C LEU A 423 -20.15 -12.16 12.78
N ALA A 424 -19.05 -12.45 13.46
CA ALA A 424 -18.85 -12.14 14.87
C ALA A 424 -18.83 -10.62 15.09
N PHE A 425 -18.10 -9.87 14.27
CA PHE A 425 -18.06 -8.41 14.30
C PHE A 425 -19.45 -7.81 14.08
N LEU A 426 -20.20 -8.30 13.09
CA LEU A 426 -21.56 -7.85 12.84
C LEU A 426 -22.50 -8.16 14.01
N SER A 427 -22.37 -9.33 14.63
CA SER A 427 -23.14 -9.70 15.83
C SER A 427 -22.81 -8.81 17.03
N GLN A 428 -21.52 -8.52 17.24
CA GLN A 428 -21.05 -7.61 18.28
C GLN A 428 -21.60 -6.20 18.08
N LYS A 429 -21.61 -5.68 16.85
CA LYS A 429 -22.18 -4.36 16.52
C LYS A 429 -23.68 -4.27 16.81
N ARG A 430 -24.42 -5.38 16.66
CA ARG A 430 -25.85 -5.48 17.04
C ARG A 430 -26.08 -5.67 18.54
N GLY A 431 -25.02 -5.84 19.33
CA GLY A 431 -25.10 -6.12 20.76
C GLY A 431 -25.33 -7.60 21.11
N ASP A 432 -25.38 -8.49 20.12
CA ASP A 432 -25.48 -9.94 20.34
C ASP A 432 -24.12 -10.53 20.72
N THR A 433 -23.77 -10.32 21.99
CA THR A 433 -22.45 -10.63 22.55
C THR A 433 -22.19 -12.13 22.64
N GLU A 434 -23.22 -12.95 22.92
CA GLU A 434 -23.06 -14.40 23.03
C GLU A 434 -22.76 -15.04 21.67
N THR A 435 -23.51 -14.66 20.62
CA THR A 435 -23.22 -15.10 19.26
C THR A 435 -21.85 -14.62 18.80
N ALA A 436 -21.50 -13.35 19.07
CA ALA A 436 -20.20 -12.81 18.71
C ALA A 436 -19.04 -13.58 19.38
N ARG A 437 -19.15 -13.87 20.68
CA ARG A 437 -18.15 -14.65 21.43
C ARG A 437 -17.97 -16.04 20.82
N ALA A 438 -19.07 -16.75 20.53
CA ALA A 438 -19.04 -18.09 19.96
C ALA A 438 -18.38 -18.11 18.57
N LEU A 439 -18.72 -17.13 17.73
CA LEU A 439 -18.15 -17.01 16.39
C LEU A 439 -16.66 -16.64 16.41
N TYR A 440 -16.24 -15.65 17.20
CA TYR A 440 -14.81 -15.32 17.36
C TYR A 440 -14.02 -16.51 17.91
N THR A 441 -14.56 -17.23 18.89
CA THR A 441 -13.91 -18.43 19.45
C THR A 441 -13.71 -19.51 18.38
N SER A 442 -14.74 -19.72 17.54
CA SER A 442 -14.67 -20.68 16.44
C SER A 442 -13.65 -20.24 15.38
N ALA A 443 -13.64 -18.97 15.01
CA ALA A 443 -12.69 -18.41 14.06
C ALA A 443 -11.24 -18.58 14.56
N LEU A 444 -10.96 -18.22 15.82
CA LEU A 444 -9.64 -18.35 16.42
C LEU A 444 -9.20 -19.81 16.63
N SER A 445 -10.13 -20.76 16.71
CA SER A 445 -9.78 -22.19 16.71
C SER A 445 -9.25 -22.68 15.35
N LEU A 446 -9.62 -21.99 14.27
CA LEU A 446 -9.27 -22.30 12.88
C LEU A 446 -8.08 -21.46 12.40
N ASN A 447 -8.04 -20.18 12.78
CA ASN A 447 -6.93 -19.26 12.57
C ASN A 447 -6.56 -18.56 13.89
N PRO A 448 -5.68 -19.14 14.71
CA PRO A 448 -5.29 -18.58 16.00
C PRO A 448 -4.58 -17.22 15.91
N SER A 449 -4.15 -16.80 14.72
CA SER A 449 -3.35 -15.59 14.52
C SER A 449 -4.14 -14.38 14.03
N GLU A 450 -5.47 -14.50 13.87
CA GLU A 450 -6.31 -13.40 13.42
C GLU A 450 -6.42 -12.30 14.48
N LEU A 451 -5.67 -11.20 14.28
CA LEU A 451 -5.49 -10.14 15.26
C LEU A 451 -6.81 -9.44 15.66
N ASP A 452 -7.65 -9.12 14.69
CA ASP A 452 -8.92 -8.42 14.93
C ASP A 452 -9.90 -9.29 15.73
N ALA A 453 -10.00 -10.58 15.39
CA ALA A 453 -10.84 -11.53 16.11
C ALA A 453 -10.37 -11.70 17.56
N GLU A 454 -9.06 -11.82 17.77
CA GLU A 454 -8.48 -11.94 19.11
C GLU A 454 -8.73 -10.69 19.97
N ASN A 455 -8.45 -9.51 19.42
CA ASN A 455 -8.70 -8.24 20.12
C ASN A 455 -10.19 -8.05 20.45
N ASN A 456 -11.08 -8.32 19.49
CA ASN A 456 -12.50 -8.15 19.71
C ASN A 456 -13.06 -9.16 20.71
N LEU A 457 -12.62 -10.42 20.69
CA LEU A 457 -12.98 -11.40 21.71
C LEU A 457 -12.49 -10.95 23.09
N ALA A 458 -11.25 -10.49 23.21
CA ALA A 458 -10.70 -10.00 24.45
C ALA A 458 -11.49 -8.81 25.02
N ILE A 459 -11.96 -7.89 24.17
CA ILE A 459 -12.88 -6.81 24.58
C ILE A 459 -14.19 -7.37 25.15
N LEU A 460 -14.77 -8.40 24.53
CA LEU A 460 -15.99 -9.05 25.03
C LEU A 460 -15.76 -9.74 26.38
N GLU A 461 -14.64 -10.45 26.53
CA GLU A 461 -14.26 -11.12 27.77
C GLU A 461 -14.02 -10.11 28.91
N ALA A 462 -13.33 -9.00 28.63
CA ALA A 462 -13.11 -7.94 29.61
C ALA A 462 -14.43 -7.32 30.10
N ARG A 463 -15.36 -7.04 29.17
CA ARG A 463 -16.70 -6.50 29.51
C ARG A 463 -17.55 -7.49 30.31
N ALA A 464 -17.34 -8.79 30.13
CA ALA A 464 -17.98 -9.84 30.90
C ALA A 464 -17.33 -10.08 32.29
N GLY A 465 -16.26 -9.35 32.63
CA GLY A 465 -15.51 -9.53 33.88
C GLY A 465 -14.52 -10.70 33.85
N HIS A 466 -14.32 -11.34 32.70
CA HIS A 466 -13.33 -12.40 32.51
C HIS A 466 -11.93 -11.82 32.23
N THR A 467 -11.45 -10.93 33.10
CA THR A 467 -10.23 -10.14 32.89
C THR A 467 -9.00 -11.00 32.58
N ARG A 468 -8.84 -12.15 33.24
CA ARG A 468 -7.71 -13.06 32.98
C ARG A 468 -7.67 -13.53 31.52
N ARG A 469 -8.84 -13.93 30.98
CA ARG A 469 -8.94 -14.41 29.60
C ARG A 469 -8.70 -13.28 28.61
N ALA A 470 -9.21 -12.08 28.89
CA ALA A 470 -8.95 -10.90 28.08
C ALA A 470 -7.46 -10.55 28.01
N VAL A 471 -6.76 -10.59 29.16
CA VAL A 471 -5.31 -10.36 29.22
C VAL A 471 -4.56 -11.41 28.40
N GLU A 472 -4.86 -12.70 28.54
CA GLU A 472 -4.20 -13.77 27.76
C GLU A 472 -4.28 -13.52 26.24
N LEU A 473 -5.47 -13.18 25.74
CA LEU A 473 -5.73 -12.89 24.33
C LEU A 473 -5.00 -11.63 23.87
N TRP A 474 -5.13 -10.53 24.61
CA TRP A 474 -4.46 -9.29 24.22
C TRP A 474 -2.93 -9.39 24.32
N GLU A 475 -2.37 -10.15 25.26
CA GLU A 475 -0.92 -10.34 25.38
C GLU A 475 -0.36 -11.05 24.16
N ASP A 476 -1.04 -12.08 23.65
CA ASP A 476 -0.64 -12.74 22.40
C ASP A 476 -0.77 -11.81 21.20
N ALA A 477 -1.92 -11.15 21.06
CA ALA A 477 -2.16 -10.16 20.01
C ALA A 477 -1.09 -9.06 20.00
N PHE A 478 -0.77 -8.47 21.16
CA PHE A 478 0.22 -7.40 21.28
C PHE A 478 1.65 -7.87 20.99
N ARG A 479 2.02 -9.11 21.33
CA ARG A 479 3.30 -9.69 20.92
C ARG A 479 3.43 -9.81 19.39
N ARG A 480 2.32 -10.02 18.69
CA ARG A 480 2.26 -10.21 17.23
C ARG A 480 1.99 -8.90 16.46
N ALA A 481 1.58 -7.83 17.15
CA ALA A 481 1.32 -6.50 16.61
C ALA A 481 1.58 -5.39 17.66
N PRO A 482 2.84 -5.13 18.06
CA PRO A 482 3.14 -4.21 19.15
C PRO A 482 2.88 -2.73 18.81
N GLY A 483 2.77 -2.39 17.52
CA GLY A 483 2.33 -1.06 17.05
C GLY A 483 0.85 -0.77 17.25
N HIS A 484 0.03 -1.79 17.54
CA HIS A 484 -1.41 -1.63 17.72
C HIS A 484 -1.74 -1.09 19.13
N SER A 485 -1.55 0.21 19.34
CA SER A 485 -1.65 0.85 20.65
C SER A 485 -2.98 0.64 21.37
N GLY A 486 -4.09 0.45 20.66
CA GLY A 486 -5.37 0.10 21.28
C GLY A 486 -5.33 -1.21 22.10
N ILE A 487 -4.62 -2.22 21.59
CA ILE A 487 -4.46 -3.51 22.28
C ILE A 487 -3.55 -3.33 23.50
N GLY A 488 -2.42 -2.64 23.33
CA GLY A 488 -1.49 -2.35 24.43
C GLY A 488 -2.13 -1.51 25.55
N MET A 489 -2.98 -0.53 25.20
CA MET A 489 -3.72 0.26 26.19
C MET A 489 -4.77 -0.57 26.92
N ASN A 490 -5.49 -1.47 26.22
CA ASN A 490 -6.42 -2.38 26.86
C ASN A 490 -5.71 -3.29 27.88
N LEU A 491 -4.54 -3.83 27.55
CA LEU A 491 -3.69 -4.58 28.48
C LEU A 491 -3.28 -3.75 29.69
N ALA A 492 -2.73 -2.56 29.45
CA ALA A 492 -2.25 -1.70 30.52
C ALA A 492 -3.37 -1.35 31.52
N LEU A 493 -4.56 -1.03 31.01
CA LEU A 493 -5.74 -0.75 31.84
C LEU A 493 -6.24 -1.99 32.59
N ALA A 494 -6.22 -3.17 31.98
CA ALA A 494 -6.61 -4.43 32.63
C ALA A 494 -5.65 -4.82 33.76
N PHE A 495 -4.34 -4.65 33.57
CA PHE A 495 -3.36 -4.84 34.64
C PHE A 495 -3.52 -3.80 35.74
N CYS A 496 -3.78 -2.54 35.38
CA CYS A 496 -3.98 -1.49 36.37
C CYS A 496 -5.22 -1.77 37.24
N SER A 497 -6.35 -2.12 36.64
CA SER A 497 -7.60 -2.39 37.36
C SER A 497 -7.54 -3.60 38.29
N THR A 498 -6.58 -4.51 38.06
CA THR A 498 -6.31 -5.68 38.91
C THR A 498 -5.18 -5.45 39.92
N GLY A 499 -4.68 -4.22 40.06
CA GLY A 499 -3.62 -3.86 41.02
C GLY A 499 -2.20 -4.27 40.59
N GLN A 500 -2.03 -4.77 39.37
CA GLN A 500 -0.74 -5.19 38.81
C GLN A 500 -0.04 -4.00 38.15
N TYR A 501 0.32 -2.99 38.96
CA TYR A 501 0.82 -1.71 38.48
C TYR A 501 2.14 -1.81 37.72
N ASP A 502 3.00 -2.79 38.04
CA ASP A 502 4.29 -2.97 37.35
C ASP A 502 4.10 -3.42 35.90
N ALA A 503 3.22 -4.40 35.68
CA ALA A 503 2.84 -4.85 34.34
C ALA A 503 2.14 -3.72 33.57
N ALA A 504 1.23 -2.99 34.22
CA ALA A 504 0.59 -1.82 33.62
C ALA A 504 1.62 -0.78 33.14
N ARG A 505 2.65 -0.48 33.95
CA ARG A 505 3.73 0.44 33.57
C ARG A 505 4.54 -0.10 32.39
N GLN A 506 4.86 -1.39 32.38
CA GLN A 506 5.60 -2.04 31.30
C GLN A 506 4.86 -1.91 29.96
N PHE A 507 3.59 -2.32 29.90
CA PHE A 507 2.81 -2.25 28.65
C PHE A 507 2.53 -0.80 28.23
N THR A 508 2.26 0.11 29.17
CA THR A 508 2.09 1.54 28.86
C THR A 508 3.37 2.14 28.26
N THR A 509 4.53 1.78 28.79
CA THR A 509 5.83 2.24 28.27
C THR A 509 6.06 1.69 26.87
N ARG A 510 5.77 0.40 26.64
CA ARG A 510 5.89 -0.22 25.31
C ARG A 510 4.95 0.42 24.28
N VAL A 511 3.74 0.82 24.66
CA VAL A 511 2.84 1.61 23.80
C VAL A 511 3.47 2.95 23.41
N LEU A 512 4.10 3.64 24.37
CA LEU A 512 4.76 4.92 24.13
C LEU A 512 6.03 4.79 23.27
N GLU A 513 6.60 3.60 23.09
CA GLU A 513 7.69 3.42 22.12
C GLU A 513 7.20 3.55 20.67
N PHE A 514 5.95 3.16 20.39
CA PHE A 514 5.33 3.27 19.07
C PHE A 514 4.47 4.52 18.89
N ASN A 515 3.92 5.08 19.97
CA ASN A 515 3.20 6.36 19.96
C ASN A 515 3.68 7.22 21.14
N PRO A 516 4.82 7.92 20.99
CA PRO A 516 5.51 8.64 22.08
C PRO A 516 4.67 9.62 22.87
N ASP A 517 3.60 10.14 22.27
CA ASP A 517 2.75 11.16 22.85
C ASP A 517 1.26 10.84 22.84
N LEU A 518 0.92 9.54 22.79
CA LEU A 518 -0.46 9.09 22.97
C LEU A 518 -1.00 9.58 24.32
N PRO A 519 -2.01 10.48 24.35
CA PRO A 519 -2.44 11.14 25.58
C PRO A 519 -2.90 10.17 26.67
N ALA A 520 -3.67 9.15 26.29
CA ALA A 520 -4.17 8.12 27.20
C ALA A 520 -3.02 7.32 27.86
N ALA A 521 -1.98 6.97 27.09
CA ALA A 521 -0.83 6.26 27.63
C ALA A 521 -0.02 7.12 28.61
N ARG A 522 0.20 8.40 28.27
CA ARG A 522 0.92 9.33 29.17
C ARG A 522 0.19 9.59 30.47
N HIS A 523 -1.12 9.80 30.37
CA HIS A 523 -1.97 10.02 31.54
C HIS A 523 -1.94 8.79 32.46
N LEU A 524 -2.10 7.60 31.89
CA LEU A 524 -2.01 6.34 32.63
C LEU A 524 -0.62 6.15 33.27
N LEU A 525 0.47 6.39 32.53
CA LEU A 525 1.83 6.27 33.07
C LEU A 525 2.10 7.25 34.21
N SER A 526 1.63 8.49 34.10
CA SER A 526 1.71 9.50 35.17
C SER A 526 0.95 9.04 36.42
N GLY A 527 -0.27 8.54 36.26
CA GLY A 527 -1.07 7.97 37.35
C GLY A 527 -0.40 6.77 38.01
N LEU A 528 0.17 5.86 37.22
CA LEU A 528 0.89 4.68 37.69
C LEU A 528 2.17 5.02 38.47
N ASN A 529 2.82 6.15 38.15
CA ASN A 529 4.03 6.61 38.83
C ASN A 529 3.74 7.48 40.06
N ALA A 530 2.48 7.83 40.33
CA ALA A 530 2.08 8.53 41.55
C ALA A 530 2.17 7.62 42.79
N SER A 531 2.15 8.23 43.98
CA SER A 531 2.09 7.51 45.27
C SER A 531 0.86 7.94 46.06
N PRO A 532 -0.15 7.05 46.27
CA PRO A 532 -0.26 5.70 45.70
C PRO A 532 -0.52 5.71 44.18
N PRO A 533 -0.20 4.63 43.44
CA PRO A 533 -0.52 4.50 42.02
C PRO A 533 -2.02 4.65 41.76
N LYS A 534 -2.38 5.30 40.65
CA LYS A 534 -3.77 5.55 40.23
C LYS A 534 -4.01 5.06 38.81
N CYS A 535 -5.11 4.33 38.64
CA CYS A 535 -5.62 3.90 37.34
C CYS A 535 -6.67 4.89 36.85
N ALA A 536 -6.26 6.12 36.54
CA ALA A 536 -7.15 7.08 35.92
C ALA A 536 -7.04 6.91 34.39
N PRO A 537 -8.15 6.67 33.67
CA PRO A 537 -8.16 6.68 32.20
C PRO A 537 -7.83 8.06 31.65
#